data_AF-A0A1I0XFQ2-F1
#
_entry.id   AF-A0A1I0XFQ2-F1
#
_cell.length_a   1.000
_cell.length_b   1.000
_cell.length_c   1.000
_cell.angle_alpha   90.00
_cell.angle_beta   90.00
_cell.angle_gamma   90.00
#
_symmetry.space_group_name_H-M   'P 1'
#
loop_
_entity.id
_entity.type
_entity.pdbx_description
1 polymer ?
#
loop_
_entity_poly.entity_id
_entity_poly.type
_entity_poly.pdbx_seq_one_letter_code
_entity_poly.pdbx_strand_id
1 'polypeptide(L)'
;MNWRQIKALDKMGFEVANHTHTHANVSKLTQGEFNSQLTYIEAKCDSLGIPKPTNFAYPGYGLNAQSLKNLQEKEYVFARAGGSRAYDPLSDDPLSDHPFLIPSWATDETNKAEIMKAFDQAKDGKIVILTIHGVPDLEHPWVNTPPELFKEYLQYLDTNHFTVISMKDLESYIDVEAAKRTITPDFVKKNSN
;
A
#
# COMPACT_ATOMS: atom_id res chain seq x y z
N MET A 1 3.85 10.85 -11.85
CA MET A 1 3.20 10.22 -13.05
C MET A 1 2.04 11.09 -13.52
N ASN A 2 1.75 11.17 -14.82
CA ASN A 2 0.57 11.90 -15.32
C ASN A 2 -0.66 10.99 -15.54
N TRP A 3 -1.85 11.61 -15.67
CA TRP A 3 -3.12 10.89 -15.84
C TRP A 3 -3.19 9.97 -17.07
N ARG A 4 -2.48 10.30 -18.16
CA ARG A 4 -2.40 9.44 -19.34
C ARG A 4 -1.62 8.15 -19.02
N GLN A 5 -0.55 8.25 -18.25
CA GLN A 5 0.23 7.10 -17.79
C GLN A 5 -0.57 6.24 -16.80
N ILE A 6 -1.28 6.86 -15.85
CA ILE A 6 -2.14 6.15 -14.90
C ILE A 6 -3.23 5.36 -15.62
N LYS A 7 -3.92 5.95 -16.61
CA LYS A 7 -4.90 5.25 -17.43
C LYS A 7 -4.27 4.13 -18.28
N ALA A 8 -3.01 4.25 -18.67
CA ALA A 8 -2.32 3.18 -19.39
C ALA A 8 -2.04 1.98 -18.48
N LEU A 9 -1.67 2.21 -17.22
CA LEU A 9 -1.49 1.16 -16.21
C LEU A 9 -2.79 0.39 -15.96
N ASP A 10 -3.91 1.10 -15.79
CA ASP A 10 -5.25 0.50 -15.66
C ASP A 10 -5.57 -0.43 -16.86
N LYS A 11 -5.34 0.04 -18.09
CA LYS A 11 -5.52 -0.77 -19.31
C LYS A 11 -4.61 -2.00 -19.39
N MET A 12 -3.46 -1.97 -18.73
CA MET A 12 -2.55 -3.11 -18.62
C MET A 12 -2.98 -4.10 -17.52
N GLY A 13 -4.04 -3.79 -16.76
CA GLY A 13 -4.56 -4.61 -15.68
C GLY A 13 -3.97 -4.28 -14.31
N PHE A 14 -3.18 -3.22 -14.18
CA PHE A 14 -2.72 -2.76 -12.86
C PHE A 14 -3.85 -2.09 -12.10
N GLU A 15 -3.93 -2.37 -10.81
CA GLU A 15 -4.81 -1.64 -9.91
C GLU A 15 -4.33 -0.20 -9.74
N VAL A 16 -5.25 0.76 -9.84
CA VAL A 16 -5.03 2.17 -9.49
C VAL A 16 -5.67 2.46 -8.13
N ALA A 17 -4.83 2.70 -7.13
CA ALA A 17 -5.22 2.97 -5.74
C ALA A 17 -5.11 4.46 -5.38
N ASN A 18 -5.67 4.86 -4.24
CA ASN A 18 -5.67 6.26 -3.79
C ASN A 18 -4.43 6.57 -2.93
N HIS A 19 -3.78 7.70 -3.21
CA HIS A 19 -2.62 8.20 -2.45
C HIS A 19 -2.73 9.70 -2.15
N THR A 20 -3.97 10.21 -2.01
CA THR A 20 -4.34 11.63 -1.91
C THR A 20 -4.02 12.45 -3.16
N HIS A 21 -4.67 13.61 -3.31
CA HIS A 21 -4.42 14.51 -4.43
C HIS A 21 -3.06 15.21 -4.33
N THR A 22 -2.67 15.64 -3.13
CA THR A 22 -1.50 16.49 -2.93
C THR A 22 -0.39 15.84 -2.11
N HIS A 23 -0.40 14.52 -1.96
CA HIS A 23 0.53 13.79 -1.08
C HIS A 23 0.52 14.36 0.37
N ALA A 24 -0.67 14.74 0.85
CA ALA A 24 -0.81 15.38 2.16
C ALA A 24 -0.65 14.36 3.29
N ASN A 25 0.06 14.73 4.35
CA ASN A 25 0.10 13.94 5.57
C ASN A 25 -1.28 13.96 6.23
N VAL A 26 -2.01 12.85 6.14
CA VAL A 26 -3.43 12.80 6.54
C VAL A 26 -3.64 12.86 8.05
N SER A 27 -2.60 12.61 8.85
CA SER A 27 -2.70 12.78 10.31
C SER A 27 -2.83 14.25 10.74
N LYS A 28 -2.57 15.19 9.83
CA LYS A 28 -2.67 16.63 10.03
C LYS A 28 -3.92 17.26 9.42
N LEU A 29 -4.77 16.46 8.77
CA LEU A 29 -5.97 16.95 8.08
C LEU A 29 -7.21 16.77 8.95
N THR A 30 -8.15 17.70 8.81
CA THR A 30 -9.53 17.48 9.24
C THR A 30 -10.22 16.43 8.36
N GLN A 31 -11.36 15.90 8.83
CA GLN A 31 -12.15 14.95 8.04
C GLN A 31 -12.60 15.53 6.69
N GLY A 32 -13.02 16.79 6.64
CA GLY A 32 -13.43 17.45 5.40
C GLY A 32 -12.28 17.61 4.40
N GLU A 33 -11.08 17.97 4.88
CA GLU A 33 -9.89 18.07 4.05
C GLU A 33 -9.45 16.71 3.52
N PHE A 34 -9.40 15.69 4.37
CA PHE A 34 -9.05 14.33 3.92
C PHE A 34 -10.09 13.79 2.92
N ASN A 35 -11.38 13.98 3.16
CA ASN A 35 -12.42 13.60 2.21
C ASN A 35 -12.28 14.31 0.86
N SER A 36 -11.87 15.57 0.86
CA SER A 36 -11.60 16.33 -0.38
C SER A 36 -10.40 15.75 -1.15
N GLN A 37 -9.35 15.35 -0.45
CA GLN A 37 -8.18 14.69 -1.03
C GLN A 37 -8.55 13.35 -1.68
N LEU A 38 -9.37 12.53 -1.00
CA LEU A 38 -9.82 11.24 -1.52
C LEU A 38 -10.74 11.42 -2.74
N THR A 39 -11.76 12.27 -2.61
CA THR A 39 -12.79 12.49 -3.62
C THR A 39 -12.21 13.04 -4.91
N TYR A 40 -11.18 13.87 -4.85
CA TYR A 40 -10.50 14.35 -6.06
C TYR A 40 -9.94 13.18 -6.89
N ILE A 41 -9.22 12.25 -6.24
CA ILE A 41 -8.64 11.08 -6.92
C ILE A 41 -9.74 10.16 -7.45
N GLU A 42 -10.77 9.91 -6.65
CA GLU A 42 -11.93 9.09 -7.04
C GLU A 42 -12.62 9.68 -8.29
N ALA A 43 -12.91 10.98 -8.30
CA ALA A 43 -13.51 11.66 -9.44
C ALA A 43 -12.61 11.67 -10.68
N LYS A 44 -11.28 11.77 -10.50
CA LYS A 44 -10.34 11.66 -11.60
C LYS A 44 -10.35 10.26 -12.21
N CYS A 45 -10.36 9.21 -11.39
CA CYS A 45 -10.47 7.84 -11.87
C CYS A 45 -11.77 7.63 -12.65
N ASP A 46 -12.91 8.09 -12.10
CA ASP A 46 -14.22 8.02 -12.75
C ASP A 46 -14.22 8.72 -14.12
N SER A 47 -13.74 9.97 -14.19
CA SER A 47 -13.64 10.72 -15.45
C SER A 47 -12.76 10.06 -16.53
N LEU A 48 -11.83 9.20 -16.11
CA LEU A 48 -10.92 8.48 -17.00
C LEU A 48 -11.42 7.06 -17.33
N GLY A 49 -12.53 6.61 -16.71
CA GLY A 49 -13.05 5.26 -16.84
C GLY A 49 -12.20 4.22 -16.10
N ILE A 50 -11.43 4.64 -15.10
CA ILE A 50 -10.66 3.77 -14.21
C ILE A 50 -11.59 3.35 -13.06
N PRO A 51 -11.58 2.08 -12.62
CA PRO A 51 -12.39 1.62 -11.49
C PRO A 51 -12.20 2.49 -10.24
N LYS A 52 -13.27 2.63 -9.44
CA LYS A 52 -13.22 3.36 -8.16
C LYS A 52 -12.08 2.76 -7.30
N PRO A 53 -11.11 3.57 -6.84
CA PRO A 53 -10.08 3.08 -5.93
C PRO A 53 -10.69 2.54 -4.64
N THR A 54 -10.31 1.33 -4.25
CA THR A 54 -10.72 0.69 -2.99
C THR A 54 -9.57 0.52 -2.01
N ASN A 55 -8.33 0.67 -2.46
CA ASN A 55 -7.13 0.59 -1.63
C ASN A 55 -6.44 1.94 -1.47
N PHE A 56 -5.73 2.09 -0.36
CA PHE A 56 -5.06 3.33 0.03
C PHE A 56 -3.57 3.10 0.38
N ALA A 57 -2.76 4.14 0.26
CA ALA A 57 -1.46 4.23 0.93
C ALA A 57 -1.35 5.59 1.61
N TYR A 58 -0.92 5.63 2.87
CA TYR A 58 -0.75 6.89 3.60
C TYR A 58 0.48 7.66 3.08
N PRO A 59 0.33 8.89 2.57
CA PRO A 59 1.48 9.72 2.18
C PRO A 59 2.45 9.92 3.34
N GLY A 60 3.71 9.55 3.12
CA GLY A 60 4.75 9.58 4.15
C GLY A 60 4.41 8.76 5.40
N TYR A 61 3.48 7.81 5.30
CA TYR A 61 2.99 6.97 6.40
C TYR A 61 2.40 7.75 7.59
N GLY A 62 2.03 9.01 7.38
CA GLY A 62 1.41 9.84 8.40
C GLY A 62 -0.07 9.53 8.56
N LEU A 63 -0.43 8.84 9.66
CA LEU A 63 -1.79 8.37 9.93
C LEU A 63 -2.17 8.53 11.41
N ASN A 64 -3.46 8.44 11.71
CA ASN A 64 -4.03 8.44 13.07
C ASN A 64 -5.39 7.71 13.09
N ALA A 65 -5.99 7.54 14.26
CA ALA A 65 -7.30 6.87 14.40
C ALA A 65 -8.42 7.51 13.55
N GLN A 66 -8.40 8.83 13.39
CA GLN A 66 -9.38 9.53 12.55
C GLN A 66 -9.22 9.16 11.07
N SER A 67 -7.99 9.01 10.58
CA SER A 67 -7.75 8.62 9.19
C SER A 67 -8.30 7.23 8.88
N LEU A 68 -8.19 6.25 9.79
CA LEU A 68 -8.78 4.92 9.64
C LEU A 68 -10.31 5.00 9.59
N LYS A 69 -10.91 5.79 10.48
CA LYS A 69 -12.37 6.00 10.49
C LYS A 69 -12.85 6.58 9.16
N ASN A 70 -12.14 7.57 8.61
CA ASN A 70 -12.50 8.17 7.33
C ASN A 70 -12.39 7.16 6.17
N LEU A 71 -11.36 6.31 6.17
CA LEU A 71 -11.23 5.23 5.17
C LEU A 71 -12.38 4.21 5.29
N GLN A 72 -12.77 3.84 6.51
CA GLN A 72 -13.92 2.96 6.75
C GLN A 72 -15.22 3.58 6.20
N GLU A 73 -15.49 4.85 6.51
CA GLU A 73 -16.69 5.56 6.05
C GLU A 73 -16.75 5.71 4.52
N LYS A 74 -15.59 5.73 3.86
CA LYS A 74 -15.45 5.79 2.40
C LYS A 74 -15.37 4.43 1.73
N GLU A 75 -15.53 3.34 2.49
CA GLU A 75 -15.56 1.95 2.04
C GLU A 75 -14.24 1.49 1.41
N TYR A 76 -13.11 2.03 1.88
CA TYR A 76 -11.80 1.47 1.52
C TYR A 76 -11.61 0.09 2.17
N VAL A 77 -10.83 -0.77 1.52
CA VAL A 77 -10.59 -2.16 1.91
C VAL A 77 -9.28 -2.27 2.67
N PHE A 78 -8.18 -1.85 2.05
CA PHE A 78 -6.85 -1.88 2.65
C PHE A 78 -6.14 -0.53 2.66
N ALA A 79 -5.20 -0.36 3.59
CA ALA A 79 -4.28 0.77 3.58
C ALA A 79 -2.85 0.38 4.00
N ARG A 80 -1.86 0.78 3.18
CA ARG A 80 -0.43 0.58 3.45
C ARG A 80 0.15 1.69 4.32
N ALA A 81 0.85 1.31 5.38
CA ALA A 81 1.25 2.16 6.50
C ALA A 81 2.77 2.16 6.81
N GLY A 82 3.61 1.50 5.99
CA GLY A 82 5.06 1.46 6.22
C GLY A 82 5.49 0.52 7.35
N GLY A 83 6.69 0.68 7.89
CA GLY A 83 7.14 -0.08 9.07
C GLY A 83 8.04 -1.29 8.82
N SER A 84 8.38 -1.58 7.56
CA SER A 84 9.49 -2.49 7.20
C SER A 84 9.44 -3.87 7.88
N ARG A 85 8.27 -4.51 7.83
CA ARG A 85 8.04 -5.87 8.34
C ARG A 85 6.99 -6.59 7.50
N ALA A 86 6.96 -7.92 7.59
CA ALA A 86 5.95 -8.71 6.90
C ALA A 86 4.56 -8.46 7.50
N TYR A 87 3.55 -8.48 6.64
CA TYR A 87 2.15 -8.39 6.97
C TYR A 87 1.64 -9.74 7.47
N ASP A 88 0.93 -9.70 8.60
CA ASP A 88 0.27 -10.84 9.19
C ASP A 88 -1.26 -10.74 8.99
N PRO A 89 -1.84 -11.52 8.05
CA PRO A 89 -3.23 -11.37 7.62
C PRO A 89 -4.26 -12.17 8.43
N LEU A 90 -3.89 -12.87 9.50
CA LEU A 90 -4.79 -13.83 10.17
C LEU A 90 -5.94 -13.12 10.91
N SER A 91 -7.13 -13.14 10.32
CA SER A 91 -8.30 -12.40 10.81
C SER A 91 -8.84 -12.83 12.19
N ASP A 92 -8.47 -14.03 12.65
CA ASP A 92 -8.87 -14.64 13.92
C ASP A 92 -7.84 -14.46 15.05
N ASP A 93 -6.65 -13.94 14.75
CA ASP A 93 -5.63 -13.61 15.76
C ASP A 93 -5.71 -12.11 16.11
N PRO A 94 -6.02 -11.73 17.36
CA PRO A 94 -6.04 -10.33 17.79
C PRO A 94 -4.67 -9.64 17.71
N LEU A 95 -3.58 -10.39 17.54
CA LEU A 95 -2.23 -9.87 17.34
C LEU A 95 -1.87 -9.63 15.87
N SER A 96 -2.73 -10.04 14.92
CA SER A 96 -2.52 -9.81 13.49
C SER A 96 -2.67 -8.34 13.10
N ASP A 97 -2.35 -8.05 11.84
CA ASP A 97 -2.30 -6.69 11.35
C ASP A 97 -3.66 -6.23 10.83
N HIS A 98 -4.09 -5.06 11.33
CA HIS A 98 -5.35 -4.46 10.90
C HIS A 98 -5.31 -4.14 9.39
N PRO A 99 -6.39 -4.36 8.61
CA PRO A 99 -6.41 -4.12 7.15
C PRO A 99 -6.04 -2.69 6.70
N PHE A 100 -6.21 -1.71 7.58
CA PHE A 100 -5.78 -0.32 7.34
C PHE A 100 -4.39 0.04 7.87
N LEU A 101 -3.60 -0.94 8.31
CA LEU A 101 -2.25 -0.77 8.85
C LEU A 101 -1.30 -1.82 8.25
N ILE A 102 -1.42 -2.08 6.94
CA ILE A 102 -0.59 -3.07 6.25
C ILE A 102 0.86 -2.56 6.19
N PRO A 103 1.83 -3.29 6.75
CA PRO A 103 3.21 -2.87 6.72
C PRO A 103 3.81 -3.06 5.33
N SER A 104 4.83 -2.27 5.02
CA SER A 104 5.56 -2.36 3.76
C SER A 104 6.98 -1.85 3.89
N TRP A 105 7.89 -2.38 3.09
CA TRP A 105 9.23 -1.80 2.91
C TRP A 105 9.20 -0.78 1.77
N ALA A 106 9.59 0.46 2.05
CA ALA A 106 9.94 1.39 0.97
C ALA A 106 11.33 1.01 0.42
N THR A 107 11.44 0.88 -0.90
CA THR A 107 12.70 0.49 -1.54
C THR A 107 13.47 1.71 -2.04
N ASP A 108 14.80 1.71 -1.88
CA ASP A 108 15.69 2.73 -2.41
C ASP A 108 16.98 2.09 -2.98
N GLU A 109 17.88 2.90 -3.53
CA GLU A 109 19.13 2.43 -4.11
C GLU A 109 20.14 1.84 -3.10
N THR A 110 19.96 2.12 -1.81
CA THR A 110 20.89 1.77 -0.74
C THR A 110 20.44 0.56 0.08
N ASN A 111 19.14 0.24 0.11
CA ASN A 111 18.57 -0.75 1.03
C ASN A 111 18.36 -2.16 0.43
N LYS A 112 18.95 -2.46 -0.74
CA LYS A 112 18.85 -3.79 -1.39
C LYS A 112 19.06 -4.96 -0.43
N ALA A 113 20.10 -4.92 0.40
CA ALA A 113 20.42 -6.02 1.30
C ALA A 113 19.33 -6.28 2.35
N GLU A 114 18.59 -5.25 2.75
CA GLU A 114 17.42 -5.37 3.62
C GLU A 114 16.25 -6.01 2.86
N ILE A 115 15.95 -5.54 1.65
CA ILE A 115 14.84 -6.06 0.83
C ILE A 115 15.03 -7.53 0.49
N MET A 116 16.25 -7.95 0.12
CA MET A 116 16.53 -9.36 -0.14
C MET A 116 16.28 -10.24 1.09
N LYS A 117 16.58 -9.75 2.30
CA LYS A 117 16.26 -10.44 3.55
C LYS A 117 14.77 -10.39 3.89
N ALA A 118 14.06 -9.35 3.46
CA ALA A 118 12.63 -9.23 3.67
C ALA A 118 11.89 -10.37 2.96
N PHE A 119 12.32 -10.79 1.76
CA PHE A 119 11.71 -11.90 1.04
C PHE A 119 11.69 -13.22 1.83
N ASP A 120 12.68 -13.48 2.68
CA ASP A 120 12.71 -14.67 3.56
C ASP A 120 11.59 -14.67 4.63
N GLN A 121 10.89 -13.54 4.80
CA GLN A 121 9.76 -13.39 5.71
C GLN A 121 8.41 -13.72 5.06
N ALA A 122 8.34 -13.91 3.74
CA ALA A 122 7.11 -14.33 3.04
C ALA A 122 6.88 -15.84 3.19
N LYS A 123 6.61 -16.26 4.43
CA LYS A 123 6.40 -17.66 4.82
C LYS A 123 5.42 -17.72 5.99
N ASP A 124 4.97 -18.92 6.33
CA ASP A 124 4.08 -19.15 7.47
C ASP A 124 2.80 -18.28 7.41
N GLY A 125 2.27 -18.06 6.20
CA GLY A 125 1.08 -17.24 5.96
C GLY A 125 1.33 -15.72 5.93
N LYS A 126 2.55 -15.25 6.18
CA LYS A 126 2.91 -13.83 6.12
C LYS A 126 3.25 -13.37 4.72
N ILE A 127 2.99 -12.10 4.46
CA ILE A 127 3.13 -11.48 3.14
C ILE A 127 4.17 -10.36 3.21
N VAL A 128 5.05 -10.30 2.23
CA VAL A 128 6.02 -9.19 2.09
C VAL A 128 5.46 -8.19 1.08
N ILE A 129 5.30 -6.94 1.51
CA ILE A 129 4.80 -5.85 0.66
C ILE A 129 5.93 -4.85 0.43
N LEU A 130 6.18 -4.51 -0.83
CA LEU A 130 7.13 -3.48 -1.22
C LEU A 130 6.39 -2.22 -1.69
N THR A 131 6.91 -1.05 -1.31
CA THR A 131 6.50 0.26 -1.81
C THR A 131 7.63 0.82 -2.67
N ILE A 132 7.40 0.86 -3.98
CA ILE A 132 8.41 1.23 -4.97
C ILE A 132 8.08 2.60 -5.55
N HIS A 133 9.07 3.50 -5.53
CA HIS A 133 9.07 4.75 -6.29
C HIS A 133 10.13 4.66 -7.39
N GLY A 134 10.09 5.51 -8.42
CA GLY A 134 11.18 5.56 -9.39
C GLY A 134 10.96 4.85 -10.71
N VAL A 135 9.94 3.98 -10.81
CA VAL A 135 9.83 3.05 -11.93
C VAL A 135 8.51 3.24 -12.68
N PRO A 136 8.43 4.14 -13.69
CA PRO A 136 9.49 4.95 -14.32
C PRO A 136 9.58 6.40 -13.82
N ASP A 137 8.95 6.74 -12.69
CA ASP A 137 8.70 8.12 -12.27
C ASP A 137 9.75 8.69 -11.31
N LEU A 138 10.35 9.85 -11.62
CA LEU A 138 11.53 10.39 -10.91
C LEU A 138 11.20 11.46 -9.84
N GLU A 139 9.93 11.64 -9.45
CA GLU A 139 9.51 12.73 -8.55
C GLU A 139 10.08 12.66 -7.11
N HIS A 140 10.53 11.49 -6.65
CA HIS A 140 10.99 11.27 -5.27
C HIS A 140 12.41 10.67 -5.22
N PRO A 141 13.46 11.46 -5.49
CA PRO A 141 14.82 10.94 -5.61
C PRO A 141 15.35 10.29 -4.33
N TRP A 142 14.88 10.69 -3.14
CA TRP A 142 15.34 10.15 -1.85
C TRP A 142 14.77 8.77 -1.49
N VAL A 143 13.79 8.26 -2.23
CA VAL A 143 13.21 6.89 -2.07
C VAL A 143 13.09 6.18 -3.42
N ASN A 144 13.94 6.56 -4.37
CA ASN A 144 13.90 6.07 -5.73
C ASN A 144 14.50 4.67 -5.83
N THR A 145 13.78 3.74 -6.44
CA THR A 145 14.30 2.42 -6.81
C THR A 145 14.79 2.47 -8.26
N PRO A 146 16.08 2.23 -8.51
CA PRO A 146 16.60 2.17 -9.88
C PRO A 146 15.87 1.09 -10.70
N PRO A 147 15.57 1.32 -11.99
CA PRO A 147 14.91 0.31 -12.84
C PRO A 147 15.65 -1.03 -12.89
N GLU A 148 16.98 -1.02 -12.84
CA GLU A 148 17.76 -2.27 -12.81
C GLU A 148 17.60 -3.02 -11.49
N LEU A 149 17.50 -2.32 -10.37
CA LEU A 149 17.24 -2.93 -9.07
C LEU A 149 15.81 -3.51 -9.01
N PHE A 150 14.83 -2.82 -9.58
CA PHE A 150 13.47 -3.34 -9.72
C PHE A 150 13.42 -4.63 -10.55
N LYS A 151 14.11 -4.67 -11.70
CA LYS A 151 14.21 -5.88 -12.53
C LYS A 151 14.86 -7.02 -11.76
N GLU A 152 15.90 -6.74 -10.98
CA GLU A 152 16.57 -7.74 -10.17
C GLU A 152 15.62 -8.35 -9.11
N TYR A 153 14.81 -7.53 -8.44
CA TYR A 153 13.78 -8.05 -7.53
C TYR A 153 12.77 -8.96 -8.25
N LEU A 154 12.28 -8.57 -9.42
CA LEU A 154 11.36 -9.41 -10.20
C LEU A 154 12.00 -10.74 -10.62
N GLN A 155 13.26 -10.72 -11.07
CA GLN A 155 14.00 -11.92 -11.44
C GLN A 155 14.21 -12.86 -10.26
N TYR A 156 14.51 -12.31 -9.08
CA TYR A 156 14.66 -13.08 -7.86
C TYR A 156 13.34 -13.76 -7.46
N LEU A 157 12.22 -13.02 -7.49
CA LEU A 157 10.90 -13.56 -7.16
C LEU A 157 10.50 -14.71 -8.11
N ASP A 158 10.73 -14.55 -9.42
CA ASP A 158 10.44 -15.57 -10.43
C ASP A 158 11.31 -16.83 -10.25
N THR A 159 12.63 -16.65 -10.12
CA THR A 159 13.60 -17.75 -9.96
C THR A 159 13.34 -18.58 -8.72
N ASN A 160 12.87 -17.95 -7.63
CA ASN A 160 12.58 -18.61 -6.36
C ASN A 160 11.09 -18.97 -6.20
N HIS A 161 10.31 -18.90 -7.29
CA HIS A 161 8.91 -19.34 -7.35
C HIS A 161 7.98 -18.67 -6.32
N PHE A 162 8.19 -17.38 -6.05
CA PHE A 162 7.28 -16.60 -5.22
C PHE A 162 5.93 -16.43 -5.93
N THR A 163 4.85 -16.49 -5.15
CA THR A 163 3.53 -16.04 -5.63
C THR A 163 3.42 -14.54 -5.40
N VAL A 164 3.26 -13.78 -6.48
CA VAL A 164 3.05 -12.32 -6.43
C VAL A 164 1.59 -12.03 -6.71
N ILE A 165 0.97 -11.23 -5.84
CA ILE A 165 -0.44 -10.86 -5.90
C ILE A 165 -0.60 -9.34 -5.87
N SER A 166 -1.70 -8.82 -6.40
CA SER A 166 -2.06 -7.41 -6.21
C SER A 166 -2.67 -7.17 -4.83
N MET A 167 -2.80 -5.90 -4.42
CA MET A 167 -3.49 -5.55 -3.18
C MET A 167 -4.98 -5.91 -3.23
N LYS A 168 -5.60 -5.84 -4.40
CA LYS A 168 -6.97 -6.32 -4.62
C LYS A 168 -7.08 -7.85 -4.45
N ASP A 169 -6.13 -8.62 -4.95
CA ASP A 169 -6.15 -10.09 -4.85
C ASP A 169 -6.02 -10.57 -3.39
N LEU A 170 -5.46 -9.73 -2.51
CA LEU A 170 -5.38 -9.98 -1.07
C LEU A 170 -6.75 -10.26 -0.43
N GLU A 171 -7.84 -9.73 -0.99
CA GLU A 171 -9.22 -10.03 -0.55
C GLU A 171 -9.55 -11.53 -0.64
N SER A 172 -8.85 -12.29 -1.49
CA SER A 172 -9.02 -13.75 -1.59
C SER A 172 -8.34 -14.52 -0.46
N TYR A 173 -7.50 -13.86 0.33
CA TYR A 173 -6.68 -14.47 1.39
C TYR A 173 -7.14 -14.08 2.81
N ILE A 174 -8.04 -13.08 2.93
CA ILE A 174 -8.41 -12.47 4.21
C ILE A 174 -9.92 -12.22 4.24
N ASP A 175 -10.58 -12.61 5.33
CA ASP A 175 -11.90 -12.06 5.66
C ASP A 175 -11.73 -10.63 6.20
N VAL A 176 -11.71 -9.67 5.28
CA VAL A 176 -11.42 -8.25 5.58
C VAL A 176 -12.45 -7.67 6.55
N GLU A 177 -13.72 -8.04 6.41
CA GLU A 177 -14.79 -7.53 7.25
C GLU A 177 -14.75 -8.12 8.66
N ALA A 178 -14.37 -9.41 8.80
CA ALA A 178 -14.05 -9.97 10.10
C ALA A 178 -12.84 -9.25 10.72
N ALA A 179 -11.73 -9.12 9.97
CA ALA A 179 -10.49 -8.51 10.45
C ALA A 179 -10.68 -7.05 10.92
N LYS A 180 -11.39 -6.21 10.16
CA LYS A 180 -11.73 -4.83 10.55
C LYS A 180 -12.56 -4.76 11.84
N ARG A 181 -13.34 -5.80 12.14
CA ARG A 181 -14.21 -5.87 13.33
C ARG A 181 -13.49 -6.45 14.55
N THR A 182 -12.61 -7.43 14.36
CA THR A 182 -11.99 -8.20 15.45
C THR A 182 -10.62 -7.68 15.85
N ILE A 183 -9.82 -7.17 14.91
CA ILE A 183 -8.46 -6.71 15.18
C ILE A 183 -8.52 -5.25 15.66
N THR A 184 -7.91 -4.98 16.81
CA THR A 184 -7.77 -3.60 17.31
C THR A 184 -6.61 -2.92 16.58
N PRO A 185 -6.78 -1.73 15.97
CA PRO A 185 -5.68 -1.02 15.32
C PRO A 185 -4.53 -0.71 16.28
N ASP A 186 -3.34 -1.24 16.01
CA ASP A 186 -2.12 -0.96 16.76
C ASP A 186 -1.22 0.02 16.00
N PHE A 187 -1.22 1.28 16.46
CA PHE A 187 -0.42 2.36 15.89
C PHE A 187 1.06 2.31 16.29
N VAL A 188 1.40 1.52 17.31
CA VAL A 188 2.75 1.43 17.92
C VAL A 188 3.53 0.24 17.36
N LYS A 189 2.85 -0.79 16.84
CA LYS A 189 3.44 -1.96 16.16
C LYS A 189 4.25 -1.53 14.94
N LYS A 190 5.53 -1.15 15.20
CA LYS A 190 6.53 -0.60 14.27
C LYS A 190 5.95 -0.28 12.89
N ASN A 191 5.32 0.90 12.80
CA ASN A 191 4.93 1.54 11.54
C ASN A 191 5.97 2.62 11.13
N SER A 192 7.14 2.64 11.77
CA SER A 192 8.20 3.62 11.52
C SER A 192 9.27 3.04 10.60
N ASN A 193 9.54 3.76 9.49
CA ASN A 193 10.75 3.59 8.69
C ASN A 193 11.98 4.03 9.49
#